data_AF-A0A662CM92-F1
#
_entry.id   AF-A0A662CM92-F1
#
_cell.length_a   1.000
_cell.length_b   1.000
_cell.length_c   1.000
_cell.angle_alpha   90.00
_cell.angle_beta   90.00
_cell.angle_gamma   90.00
#
_symmetry.space_group_name_H-M   'P 1'
#
loop_
_entity.id
_entity.type
_entity.pdbx_description
1 polymer ?
#
loop_
_entity_poly.entity_id
_entity_poly.type
_entity_poly.pdbx_seq_one_letter_code
_entity_poly.pdbx_strand_id
1 'polypeptide(L)'
;MGGEGFVKDLEGWVAKVKEKGTVAFETTRLKLKKSGLEKKISRLHTRLGERVGYLLDLGRERVEEDEVVRGFLEEIKGLRDEIREIETKVEALKRKESPEGGQTEGPTQEETQEEE
;
A
#
# COMPACT_ATOMS: atom_id res chain seq x y z
N MET A 1 16.46 -15.57 41.17
CA MET A 1 16.03 -14.29 40.58
C MET A 1 16.19 -14.32 39.05
N GLY A 2 15.43 -15.15 38.34
CA GLY A 2 15.52 -15.28 36.87
C GLY A 2 14.19 -15.15 36.12
N GLY A 3 13.06 -15.04 36.83
CA GLY A 3 11.73 -14.99 36.22
C GLY A 3 11.29 -13.60 35.76
N GLU A 4 11.69 -12.53 36.45
CA GLU A 4 11.24 -11.16 36.11
C GLU A 4 11.80 -10.63 34.79
N GLY A 5 13.03 -11.03 34.40
CA GLY A 5 13.62 -10.66 33.11
C GLY A 5 12.90 -11.34 31.95
N PHE A 6 12.67 -12.66 32.07
CA PHE A 6 11.99 -13.46 31.06
C PHE A 6 10.55 -12.99 30.79
N VAL A 7 9.81 -12.61 31.84
CA VAL A 7 8.44 -12.09 31.68
C VAL A 7 8.43 -10.75 30.94
N LYS A 8 9.36 -9.84 31.25
CA LYS A 8 9.48 -8.55 30.52
C LYS A 8 9.87 -8.73 29.06
N ASP A 9 10.75 -9.68 28.76
CA ASP A 9 11.14 -10.00 27.39
C ASP A 9 9.96 -10.59 26.59
N LEU A 10 9.14 -11.45 27.23
CA LEU A 10 7.91 -11.96 26.65
C LEU A 10 6.88 -10.85 26.38
N GLU A 11 6.68 -9.93 27.32
CA GLU A 11 5.78 -8.78 27.14
C GLU A 11 6.22 -7.88 25.98
N GLY A 12 7.52 -7.61 25.87
CA GLY A 12 8.09 -6.87 24.74
C GLY A 12 7.91 -7.57 23.40
N TRP A 13 8.10 -8.90 23.36
CA TRP A 13 7.87 -9.69 22.16
C TRP A 13 6.40 -9.69 21.73
N VAL A 14 5.46 -9.88 22.67
CA VAL A 14 4.02 -9.84 22.40
C VAL A 14 3.60 -8.48 21.84
N ALA A 15 4.11 -7.39 22.41
CA ALA A 15 3.85 -6.03 21.91
C ALA A 15 4.34 -5.86 20.46
N LYS A 16 5.54 -6.34 20.15
CA LYS A 16 6.13 -6.27 18.79
C LYS A 16 5.34 -7.08 17.78
N VAL A 17 4.86 -8.29 18.15
CA VAL A 17 4.02 -9.12 17.27
C VAL A 17 2.67 -8.45 17.01
N LYS A 18 2.05 -7.86 18.04
CA LYS A 18 0.77 -7.16 17.92
C LYS A 18 0.88 -5.94 17.00
N GLU A 19 1.96 -5.18 17.11
CA GLU A 19 2.25 -4.04 16.25
C GLU A 19 2.41 -4.48 14.79
N LYS A 20 3.26 -5.48 14.51
CA LYS A 20 3.43 -6.05 13.17
C LYS A 20 2.11 -6.55 12.58
N GLY A 21 1.30 -7.25 13.38
CA GLY A 21 -0.03 -7.71 12.95
C GLY A 21 -0.96 -6.56 12.56
N THR A 22 -0.91 -5.45 13.32
CA THR A 22 -1.70 -4.25 13.03
C THR A 22 -1.24 -3.58 11.73
N VAL A 23 0.07 -3.44 11.53
CA VAL A 23 0.63 -2.85 10.31
C VAL A 23 0.32 -3.70 9.07
N ALA A 24 0.43 -5.02 9.18
CA ALA A 24 0.08 -5.95 8.10
C ALA A 24 -1.41 -5.88 7.73
N PHE A 25 -2.29 -5.79 8.75
CA PHE A 25 -3.73 -5.62 8.54
C PHE A 25 -4.06 -4.30 7.85
N GLU A 26 -3.51 -3.18 8.34
CA GLU A 26 -3.72 -1.86 7.75
C GLU A 26 -3.21 -1.79 6.32
N THR A 27 -2.03 -2.34 6.06
CA THR A 27 -1.45 -2.42 4.71
C THR A 27 -2.36 -3.20 3.76
N THR A 28 -2.90 -4.34 4.21
CA THR A 28 -3.81 -5.15 3.40
C THR A 28 -5.12 -4.42 3.12
N ARG A 29 -5.69 -3.76 4.13
CA ARG A 29 -6.90 -2.94 3.99
C ARG A 29 -6.70 -1.80 2.99
N LEU A 30 -5.57 -1.11 3.06
CA LEU A 30 -5.22 -0.03 2.13
C LEU A 30 -5.05 -0.54 0.70
N LYS A 31 -4.36 -1.67 0.51
CA LYS A 31 -4.22 -2.32 -0.81
C LYS A 31 -5.58 -2.71 -1.40
N LEU A 32 -6.48 -3.25 -0.59
CA LEU A 32 -7.83 -3.59 -1.03
C LEU A 32 -8.62 -2.35 -1.45
N LYS A 33 -8.53 -1.27 -0.65
CA LYS A 33 -9.16 0.01 -0.98
C LYS A 33 -8.62 0.56 -2.32
N LYS A 34 -7.30 0.56 -2.50
CA LYS A 34 -6.65 0.95 -3.77
C LYS A 34 -7.20 0.15 -4.95
N SER A 35 -7.25 -1.18 -4.84
CA SER A 35 -7.80 -2.03 -5.91
C SER A 35 -9.27 -1.71 -6.22
N GLY A 36 -10.07 -1.40 -5.20
CA GLY A 36 -11.45 -0.94 -5.39
C GLY A 36 -11.55 0.35 -6.19
N LEU A 37 -10.69 1.33 -5.89
CA LEU A 37 -10.63 2.61 -6.61
C LEU A 37 -10.15 2.43 -8.05
N GLU A 38 -9.15 1.59 -8.30
CA GLU A 38 -8.66 1.26 -9.65
C GLU A 38 -9.76 0.66 -10.53
N LYS A 39 -10.57 -0.25 -9.96
CA LYS A 39 -11.76 -0.80 -10.65
C LYS A 39 -12.81 0.26 -10.93
N LYS A 40 -12.98 1.24 -10.03
CA LYS A 40 -13.90 2.37 -10.25
C LYS A 40 -13.41 3.25 -11.41
N ILE A 41 -12.12 3.58 -11.44
CA ILE A 41 -11.50 4.34 -12.55
C ILE A 41 -11.70 3.60 -13.88
N SER A 42 -11.46 2.28 -13.91
CA SER A 42 -11.65 1.48 -15.13
C SER A 42 -13.08 1.57 -15.66
N ARG A 43 -14.09 1.46 -14.78
CA ARG A 43 -15.50 1.63 -15.18
C ARG A 43 -15.81 3.05 -15.66
N LEU A 44 -15.22 4.07 -15.07
CA LEU A 44 -15.37 5.46 -15.53
C LEU A 44 -14.72 5.68 -16.89
N HIS A 45 -13.55 5.10 -17.16
CA HIS A 45 -12.92 5.14 -18.48
C HIS A 45 -13.82 4.51 -19.56
N THR A 46 -14.44 3.36 -19.28
CA THR A 46 -15.39 2.75 -20.23
C THR A 46 -16.57 3.69 -20.53
N ARG A 47 -17.22 4.22 -19.48
CA ARG A 47 -18.35 5.15 -19.64
C ARG A 47 -17.96 6.46 -20.33
N LEU A 48 -16.76 6.96 -20.07
CA LEU A 48 -16.21 8.11 -20.76
C LEU A 48 -16.02 7.82 -22.25
N GLY A 49 -15.46 6.67 -22.59
CA GLY A 49 -15.32 6.22 -23.99
C GLY A 49 -16.66 6.11 -24.72
N GLU A 50 -17.66 5.49 -24.07
CA GLU A 50 -19.04 5.41 -24.59
C GLU A 50 -19.64 6.80 -24.82
N ARG A 51 -19.45 7.73 -23.87
CA ARG A 51 -19.95 9.11 -23.99
C ARG A 51 -19.27 9.86 -25.13
N VAL A 52 -17.95 9.73 -25.25
CA VAL A 52 -17.20 10.35 -26.34
C VAL A 52 -17.64 9.78 -27.69
N GLY A 53 -17.78 8.46 -27.80
CA GLY A 53 -18.28 7.80 -29.01
C GLY A 53 -19.65 8.33 -29.43
N TYR A 54 -20.60 8.39 -28.49
CA TYR A 54 -21.93 8.96 -28.73
C TYR A 54 -21.88 10.41 -29.24
N LEU A 55 -21.01 11.25 -28.66
CA LEU A 55 -20.88 12.64 -29.10
C LEU A 55 -20.30 12.75 -30.52
N LEU A 56 -19.32 11.90 -30.85
CA LEU A 56 -18.73 11.84 -32.18
C LEU A 56 -19.74 11.34 -33.23
N ASP A 57 -20.56 10.34 -32.89
CA ASP A 57 -21.64 9.85 -33.75
C ASP A 57 -22.70 10.93 -34.05
N LEU A 58 -22.87 11.89 -33.14
CA LEU A 58 -23.71 13.08 -33.33
C LEU A 58 -23.00 14.22 -34.11
N GLY A 59 -21.76 14.02 -34.54
CA GLY A 59 -20.97 15.03 -35.25
C GLY A 59 -20.43 16.14 -34.36
N ARG A 60 -20.34 15.93 -33.03
CA ARG A 60 -19.73 16.91 -32.13
C ARG A 60 -18.21 16.80 -32.20
N GLU A 61 -17.55 17.85 -32.67
CA GLU A 61 -16.08 17.89 -32.77
C GLU A 61 -15.39 18.21 -31.43
N ARG A 62 -16.05 18.96 -30.54
CA ARG A 62 -15.50 19.40 -29.25
C ARG A 62 -16.11 18.64 -28.09
N VAL A 63 -15.64 17.41 -27.89
CA VAL A 63 -16.14 16.53 -26.82
C VAL A 63 -15.67 16.98 -25.43
N GLU A 64 -14.56 17.70 -25.36
CA GLU A 64 -13.99 18.27 -24.14
C GLU A 64 -14.83 19.39 -23.51
N GLU A 65 -15.69 20.03 -24.29
CA GLU A 65 -16.63 21.06 -23.80
C GLU A 65 -17.90 20.43 -23.20
N ASP A 66 -18.12 19.12 -23.37
CA ASP A 66 -19.27 18.43 -22.78
C ASP A 66 -19.10 18.31 -21.24
N GLU A 67 -20.12 18.75 -20.50
CA GLU A 67 -20.10 18.75 -19.03
C GLU A 67 -19.98 17.34 -18.45
N VAL A 68 -20.55 16.33 -19.12
CA VAL A 68 -20.48 14.93 -18.66
C VAL A 68 -19.07 14.39 -18.84
N VAL A 69 -18.43 14.68 -19.97
CA VAL A 69 -17.00 14.36 -20.20
C VAL A 69 -16.13 15.03 -19.13
N ARG A 70 -16.31 16.32 -18.87
CA ARG A 70 -15.55 17.04 -17.83
C ARG A 70 -15.77 16.45 -16.43
N GLY A 71 -17.02 16.14 -16.08
CA GLY A 71 -17.35 15.49 -14.80
C GLY A 71 -16.66 14.13 -14.62
N PHE A 72 -16.60 13.31 -15.67
CA PHE A 72 -15.84 12.06 -15.62
C PHE A 72 -14.35 12.30 -15.41
N LEU A 73 -13.75 13.26 -16.11
CA LEU A 73 -12.32 13.58 -15.98
C LEU A 73 -11.98 14.06 -14.56
N GLU A 74 -12.83 14.91 -13.97
CA GLU A 74 -12.69 15.36 -12.58
C GLU A 74 -12.82 14.22 -11.59
N GLU A 75 -13.81 13.34 -11.75
CA GLU A 75 -13.98 12.17 -10.88
C GLU A 75 -12.78 11.23 -10.97
N ILE A 76 -12.28 10.95 -12.18
CA ILE A 76 -11.09 10.12 -12.40
C ILE A 76 -9.87 10.76 -11.72
N LYS A 77 -9.70 12.08 -11.84
CA LYS A 77 -8.62 12.80 -11.18
C LYS A 77 -8.69 12.66 -9.66
N GLY A 78 -9.85 12.89 -9.07
CA GLY A 78 -10.04 12.74 -7.62
C GLY A 78 -9.72 11.33 -7.12
N LEU A 79 -10.15 10.29 -7.86
CA LEU A 79 -9.83 8.91 -7.52
C LEU A 79 -8.32 8.61 -7.63
N ARG A 80 -7.62 9.20 -8.61
CA ARG A 80 -6.15 9.05 -8.73
C ARG A 80 -5.42 9.73 -7.58
N ASP A 81 -5.88 10.88 -7.13
CA ASP A 81 -5.29 11.57 -5.98
C ASP A 81 -5.51 10.76 -4.69
N GLU A 82 -6.69 10.16 -4.49
CA GLU A 82 -6.94 9.24 -3.37
C GLU A 82 -6.02 8.00 -3.41
N ILE A 83 -5.76 7.44 -4.60
CA ILE A 83 -4.80 6.33 -4.76
C ILE A 83 -3.39 6.76 -4.34
N ARG A 84 -2.93 7.95 -4.73
CA ARG A 84 -1.61 8.47 -4.33
C ARG A 84 -1.48 8.66 -2.82
N GLU A 85 -2.54 9.13 -2.16
CA GLU A 85 -2.56 9.22 -0.71
C GLU A 85 -2.45 7.84 -0.05
N ILE A 86 -3.15 6.84 -0.59
CA ILE A 86 -3.07 5.45 -0.11
C ILE A 86 -1.65 4.90 -0.30
N GLU A 87 -1.03 5.12 -1.45
CA GLU A 87 0.35 4.70 -1.74
C GLU A 87 1.33 5.34 -0.76
N THR A 88 1.17 6.62 -0.47
CA THR A 88 1.99 7.35 0.52
C THR A 88 1.84 6.74 1.91
N LYS A 89 0.61 6.40 2.32
CA LYS A 89 0.34 5.74 3.62
C LYS A 89 0.97 4.34 3.70
N VAL A 90 0.86 3.55 2.63
CA VAL A 90 1.48 2.22 2.56
C VAL A 90 3.00 2.32 2.65
N GLU A 91 3.62 3.29 1.97
CA GLU A 91 5.06 3.50 2.02
C GLU A 91 5.53 3.93 3.42
N ALA A 92 4.76 4.79 4.09
CA ALA A 92 5.03 5.16 5.49
C ALA A 92 4.94 3.96 6.44
N LEU A 93 3.96 3.07 6.25
CA LEU A 93 3.81 1.84 7.04
C LEU A 93 4.99 0.88 6.82
N LYS A 94 5.46 0.70 5.58
CA LYS A 94 6.66 -0.12 5.30
C LYS A 94 7.91 0.42 5.99
N ARG A 95 8.10 1.74 6.01
CA ARG A 95 9.24 2.36 6.71
C ARG A 95 9.20 2.12 8.22
N LYS A 96 8.00 2.05 8.81
CA LYS A 96 7.82 1.69 10.22
C LYS A 96 8.09 0.21 10.51
N GLU A 97 7.97 -0.69 9.52
CA GLU A 97 8.37 -2.09 9.67
C GLU A 97 9.89 -2.30 9.53
N SER A 98 10.61 -1.32 8.97
CA SER A 98 12.07 -1.36 8.76
C SER A 98 12.89 -0.46 9.70
N PRO A 99 12.68 -0.41 11.04
CA PRO A 99 13.69 0.14 11.92
C PRO A 99 14.75 -0.95 12.14
N GLU A 100 15.98 -0.67 11.73
CA GLU A 100 17.25 -1.31 12.14
C GLU A 100 17.16 -2.73 12.74
N GLY A 101 17.54 -3.74 11.95
CA GLY A 101 17.62 -5.12 12.40
C GLY A 101 18.40 -6.02 11.44
N GLY A 102 19.45 -5.46 10.83
CA GLY A 102 20.44 -6.16 10.01
C GLY A 102 21.79 -6.22 10.73
N GLN A 103 21.79 -6.55 12.01
CA GLN A 103 22.98 -6.98 12.75
C GLN A 103 22.61 -8.23 13.55
N THR A 104 22.58 -9.36 12.85
CA THR A 104 22.99 -10.61 13.49
C THR A 104 24.49 -10.73 13.23
N GLU A 105 25.28 -10.09 14.07
CA GLU A 105 26.64 -10.55 14.34
C GLU A 105 26.50 -11.98 14.89
N GLY A 106 26.73 -12.96 14.04
CA GLY A 106 27.08 -14.31 14.48
C GLY A 106 28.55 -14.27 14.92
N PRO A 107 28.91 -14.88 16.06
CA PRO A 107 30.24 -14.73 16.63
C PRO A 107 31.30 -15.40 15.76
N THR A 108 32.38 -14.68 15.55
CA THR A 108 33.69 -15.14 15.08
C THR A 108 34.26 -16.20 16.04
N GLN A 109 34.82 -17.26 15.45
CA GLN A 109 35.79 -18.24 15.98
C GLN A 109 35.37 -19.20 17.10
N GLU A 110 35.26 -20.48 16.75
CA GLU A 110 36.02 -21.52 17.44
C GLU A 110 36.86 -22.28 16.41
N GLU A 111 38.17 -22.30 16.67
CA GLU A 111 39.16 -23.15 16.03
C GLU A 111 38.78 -24.62 16.23
N THR A 112 38.95 -25.44 15.20
CA THR A 112 39.23 -26.86 15.42
C THR A 112 40.35 -27.27 14.49
N GLN A 113 41.52 -27.44 15.09
CA GLN A 113 42.64 -28.18 14.52
C GLN A 113 42.17 -29.61 14.27
N GLU A 114 42.29 -30.08 13.04
CA GLU A 114 42.39 -31.52 12.77
C GLU A 114 43.84 -31.80 12.35
N GLU A 115 44.61 -32.29 13.32
CA GLU A 115 45.71 -33.21 13.05
C GLU A 115 45.11 -34.57 12.66
N GLU A 116 45.47 -35.08 11.48
CA GLU A 116 46.00 -36.45 11.26
C GLU A 116 46.59 -36.59 9.86
#